data_AF-A0A432QUK8-F1
#
_entry.id   AF-A0A432QUK8-F1
#
_cell.length_a   1.000
_cell.length_b   1.000
_cell.length_c   1.000
_cell.angle_alpha   90.00
_cell.angle_beta   90.00
_cell.angle_gamma   90.00
#
_symmetry.space_group_name_H-M   'P 1'
#
loop_
_entity.id
_entity.type
_entity.pdbx_description
1 polymer ?
#
loop_
_entity_poly.entity_id
_entity_poly.type
_entity_poly.pdbx_seq_one_letter_code
_entity_poly.pdbx_strand_id
1 'polypeptide(L)'
;GVVNDDDHSAAFYVFYSLFNPVEGILSLNHLFGFIVGLLPFGGWLFSVRTDQAIYTLLSEVISRSPGHFNLLDTFMRYVSFPFRFLGATFPWSLIFIFHLFKRNLRPVESLKYRTLRFLLLSFLFNLLIYWVFPGSRLRYVMPVLPFLAVLLAFWLGELSFVHKRAKDILRFTLELLVPIGIVVGVIVTHNPSFILKQTIFFLIFAYLFYFLFMPRINYTPVVVLFALLMLLLRGFYSSYYLSVAEYKYPPVRKVAEEIAELTKDYRLYTKTKYLQLCFYVEKYRDRILPFSKNPPKDSLFLSSKREGNVLKEFTLGRHRFYLCSLSLKTISDKTSEEGALNVKSQ
;
A
#
# COMPACT_ATOMS: atom_id res chain seq x y z
N GLY A 1 27.23 26.33 -36.03
CA GLY A 1 27.15 25.59 -34.76
C GLY A 1 27.41 24.15 -35.07
N VAL A 2 28.62 23.67 -34.78
CA VAL A 2 29.01 22.28 -34.96
C VAL A 2 28.39 21.51 -33.79
N VAL A 3 27.40 20.67 -34.09
CA VAL A 3 26.88 19.69 -33.13
C VAL A 3 28.00 18.67 -32.93
N ASN A 4 28.49 18.57 -31.70
CA ASN A 4 29.63 17.75 -31.34
C ASN A 4 29.24 16.26 -31.47
N ASP A 5 29.91 15.52 -32.37
CA ASP A 5 29.70 14.07 -32.58
C ASP A 5 30.06 13.21 -31.33
N ASP A 6 30.63 13.83 -30.30
CA ASP A 6 30.99 13.19 -29.02
C ASP A 6 29.77 12.80 -28.15
N ASP A 7 28.60 13.42 -28.33
CA ASP A 7 27.43 13.13 -27.48
C ASP A 7 26.73 11.80 -27.85
N HIS A 8 26.76 11.41 -29.13
CA HIS A 8 26.16 10.15 -29.58
C HIS A 8 27.01 8.94 -29.20
N SER A 9 28.34 9.09 -29.22
CA SER A 9 29.26 8.04 -28.78
C SER A 9 29.17 7.82 -27.26
N ALA A 10 29.02 8.89 -26.46
CA ALA A 10 28.82 8.79 -25.02
C ALA A 10 27.54 8.02 -24.64
N ALA A 11 26.42 8.28 -25.31
CA ALA A 11 25.16 7.57 -25.05
C ALA A 11 25.26 6.07 -25.41
N PHE A 12 25.91 5.74 -26.52
CA PHE A 12 26.14 4.35 -26.93
C PHE A 12 27.11 3.64 -25.98
N TYR A 13 28.18 4.29 -25.53
CA TYR A 13 29.10 3.74 -24.53
C TYR A 13 28.44 3.54 -23.17
N VAL A 14 27.56 4.45 -22.73
CA VAL A 14 26.79 4.29 -21.49
C VAL A 14 25.83 3.11 -21.60
N PHE A 15 25.10 3.00 -22.72
CA PHE A 15 24.21 1.88 -22.99
C PHE A 15 25.00 0.55 -23.04
N TYR A 16 26.07 0.48 -23.82
CA TYR A 16 26.91 -0.71 -23.93
C TYR A 16 27.54 -1.09 -22.57
N SER A 17 28.07 -0.12 -21.82
CA SER A 17 28.61 -0.33 -20.46
C SER A 17 27.55 -0.80 -19.45
N LEU A 18 26.30 -0.36 -19.59
CA LEU A 18 25.18 -0.85 -18.78
C LEU A 18 24.89 -2.32 -19.04
N PHE A 19 24.97 -2.78 -20.29
CA PHE A 19 24.64 -4.16 -20.68
C PHE A 19 25.84 -5.13 -20.76
N ASN A 20 27.08 -4.66 -20.67
CA ASN A 20 28.25 -5.54 -20.78
C ASN A 20 28.57 -6.48 -19.57
N PRO A 21 27.96 -6.41 -18.37
CA PRO A 21 28.30 -7.33 -17.28
C PRO A 21 27.28 -8.49 -17.10
N VAL A 22 26.53 -8.88 -18.15
CA VAL A 22 25.51 -9.95 -18.09
C VAL A 22 26.08 -11.27 -17.56
N GLU A 23 27.35 -11.56 -17.85
CA GLU A 23 28.03 -12.79 -17.40
C GLU A 23 28.12 -12.93 -15.87
N GLY A 24 28.03 -11.84 -15.10
CA GLY A 24 28.01 -11.92 -13.62
C GLY A 24 26.64 -11.73 -12.98
N ILE A 25 25.60 -11.38 -13.76
CA ILE A 25 24.22 -11.27 -13.25
C ILE A 25 23.65 -12.67 -12.99
N LEU A 26 24.13 -13.69 -13.71
CA LEU A 26 23.80 -15.10 -13.52
C LEU A 26 24.80 -15.85 -12.63
N SER A 27 25.51 -15.16 -11.73
CA SER A 27 26.38 -15.86 -10.80
C SER A 27 25.57 -16.77 -9.86
N LEU A 28 26.19 -17.84 -9.36
CA LEU A 28 25.57 -18.76 -8.39
C LEU A 28 25.00 -18.01 -7.17
N ASN A 29 25.63 -16.90 -6.76
CA ASN A 29 25.15 -16.07 -5.66
C ASN A 29 23.82 -15.39 -5.99
N HIS A 30 23.62 -14.91 -7.22
CA HIS A 30 22.34 -14.33 -7.65
C HIS A 30 21.27 -15.40 -7.79
N LEU A 31 21.61 -16.60 -8.30
CA LEU A 31 20.70 -17.73 -8.37
C LEU A 31 20.26 -18.18 -6.97
N PHE A 32 21.20 -18.29 -6.03
CA PHE A 32 20.90 -18.59 -4.64
C PHE A 32 20.00 -17.52 -4.02
N GLY A 33 20.34 -16.24 -4.21
CA GLY A 33 19.50 -15.12 -3.75
C GLY A 33 18.09 -15.14 -4.34
N PHE A 34 17.95 -15.50 -5.62
CA PHE A 34 16.67 -15.65 -6.29
C PHE A 34 15.85 -16.81 -5.70
N ILE A 35 16.47 -17.98 -5.51
CA ILE A 35 15.82 -19.16 -4.89
C ILE A 35 15.37 -18.81 -3.47
N VAL A 36 16.24 -18.22 -2.64
CA VAL A 36 15.91 -17.79 -1.28
C VAL A 36 14.80 -16.74 -1.30
N GLY A 37 14.85 -15.80 -2.24
CA GLY A 37 13.81 -14.78 -2.43
C GLY A 37 12.44 -15.36 -2.84
N LEU A 38 12.42 -16.51 -3.51
CA LEU A 38 11.19 -17.22 -3.86
C LEU A 38 10.64 -18.08 -2.71
N LEU A 39 11.43 -18.41 -1.69
CA LEU A 39 10.98 -19.26 -0.58
C LEU A 39 9.74 -18.71 0.13
N PRO A 40 9.61 -17.40 0.46
CA PRO A 40 8.38 -16.89 1.06
C PRO A 40 7.15 -17.06 0.16
N PHE A 41 7.31 -16.88 -1.15
CA PHE A 41 6.23 -17.07 -2.12
C PHE A 41 5.84 -18.55 -2.25
N GLY A 42 6.84 -19.44 -2.32
CA GLY A 42 6.62 -20.88 -2.30
C GLY A 42 5.93 -21.34 -1.02
N GLY A 43 6.41 -20.91 0.14
CA GLY A 43 5.81 -21.21 1.44
C GLY A 43 4.37 -20.71 1.56
N TRP A 44 4.06 -19.55 1.01
CA TRP A 44 2.69 -19.04 0.92
C TRP A 44 1.82 -19.90 -0.03
N LEU A 45 2.32 -20.30 -1.19
CA LEU A 45 1.58 -21.17 -2.11
C LEU A 45 1.26 -22.54 -1.50
N PHE A 46 2.15 -23.08 -0.66
CA PHE A 46 1.92 -24.35 0.06
C PHE A 46 0.95 -24.21 1.24
N SER A 47 0.80 -23.02 1.82
CA SER A 47 -0.12 -22.79 2.94
C SER A 47 -1.57 -22.57 2.51
N VAL A 48 -1.82 -22.34 1.22
CA VAL A 48 -3.14 -22.09 0.65
C VAL A 48 -3.49 -23.21 -0.34
N ARG A 49 -4.79 -23.49 -0.54
CA ARG A 49 -5.27 -24.39 -1.61
C ARG A 49 -4.80 -23.89 -2.97
N THR A 50 -3.81 -24.57 -3.54
CA THR A 50 -2.97 -24.06 -4.64
C THR A 50 -3.78 -23.71 -5.89
N ASP A 51 -4.75 -24.55 -6.26
CA ASP A 51 -5.60 -24.34 -7.45
C ASP A 51 -6.46 -23.09 -7.32
N GLN A 52 -7.08 -22.91 -6.15
CA GLN A 52 -7.93 -21.76 -5.88
C GLN A 52 -7.10 -20.48 -5.74
N ALA A 53 -5.89 -20.56 -5.18
CA ALA A 53 -4.98 -19.43 -5.03
C ALA A 53 -4.48 -18.92 -6.39
N ILE A 54 -4.02 -19.83 -7.27
CA ILE A 54 -3.54 -19.49 -8.61
C ILE A 54 -4.67 -18.90 -9.45
N TYR A 55 -5.84 -19.55 -9.48
CA TYR A 55 -7.00 -19.04 -10.21
C TYR A 55 -7.42 -17.65 -9.70
N THR A 56 -7.47 -17.47 -8.38
CA THR A 56 -7.82 -16.17 -7.76
C THR A 56 -6.80 -15.10 -8.16
N LEU A 57 -5.51 -15.38 -8.06
CA LEU A 57 -4.44 -14.45 -8.46
C LEU A 57 -4.55 -14.05 -9.93
N LEU A 58 -4.69 -15.03 -10.83
CA LEU A 58 -4.81 -14.77 -12.27
C LEU A 58 -6.08 -13.98 -12.59
N SER A 59 -7.22 -14.37 -12.02
CA SER A 59 -8.49 -13.66 -12.19
C SER A 59 -8.43 -12.23 -11.65
N GLU A 60 -7.69 -12.00 -10.56
CA GLU A 60 -7.49 -10.66 -10.00
C GLU A 60 -6.56 -9.81 -10.88
N VAL A 61 -5.48 -10.40 -11.42
CA VAL A 61 -4.60 -9.71 -12.37
C VAL A 61 -5.36 -9.34 -13.65
N ILE A 62 -6.13 -10.27 -14.21
CA ILE A 62 -6.91 -10.06 -15.44
C ILE A 62 -8.02 -9.04 -15.19
N SER A 63 -8.77 -9.14 -14.08
CA SER A 63 -9.85 -8.20 -13.77
C SER A 63 -9.36 -6.78 -13.45
N ARG A 64 -8.09 -6.62 -13.08
CA ARG A 64 -7.44 -5.32 -12.92
C ARG A 64 -6.96 -4.71 -14.25
N SER A 65 -6.88 -5.50 -15.32
CA SER A 65 -6.63 -4.98 -16.66
C SER A 65 -7.89 -4.29 -17.19
N PRO A 66 -7.85 -3.00 -17.58
CA PRO A 66 -9.00 -2.32 -18.13
C PRO A 66 -9.47 -3.03 -19.40
N GLY A 67 -10.71 -3.56 -19.42
CA GLY A 67 -11.30 -4.12 -20.65
C GLY A 67 -11.51 -3.07 -21.74
N HIS A 68 -11.57 -1.78 -21.37
CA HIS A 68 -11.65 -0.64 -22.27
C HIS A 68 -10.62 0.41 -21.87
N PHE A 69 -9.79 0.83 -22.83
CA PHE A 69 -8.77 1.86 -22.65
C PHE A 69 -9.28 3.18 -23.24
N ASN A 70 -9.49 4.18 -22.39
CA ASN A 70 -9.59 5.56 -22.85
C ASN A 70 -8.16 6.05 -23.14
N LEU A 71 -7.85 6.34 -24.41
CA LEU A 71 -6.51 6.77 -24.85
C LEU A 71 -6.04 8.02 -24.10
N LEU A 72 -6.94 8.99 -23.88
CA LEU A 72 -6.61 10.24 -23.20
C LEU A 72 -6.28 10.00 -21.73
N ASP A 73 -7.08 9.18 -21.03
CA ASP A 73 -6.78 8.82 -19.63
C ASP A 73 -5.47 8.04 -19.51
N THR A 74 -5.19 7.18 -20.50
CA THR A 74 -3.97 6.38 -20.54
C THR A 74 -2.74 7.27 -20.76
N PHE A 75 -2.81 8.22 -21.70
CA PHE A 75 -1.77 9.21 -21.93
C PHE A 75 -1.53 10.08 -20.68
N MET A 76 -2.59 10.60 -20.06
CA MET A 76 -2.48 11.39 -18.83
C MET A 76 -1.85 10.59 -17.69
N ARG A 77 -2.11 9.28 -17.61
CA ARG A 77 -1.45 8.39 -16.64
C ARG A 77 0.05 8.24 -16.91
N TYR A 78 0.46 8.07 -18.16
CA TYR A 78 1.88 7.97 -18.51
C TYR A 78 2.63 9.26 -18.20
N VAL A 79 2.06 10.42 -18.54
CA VAL A 79 2.67 11.72 -18.26
C VAL A 79 2.69 12.03 -16.76
N SER A 80 1.61 11.71 -16.03
CA SER A 80 1.54 11.99 -14.59
C SER A 80 2.35 11.03 -13.72
N PHE A 81 2.68 9.83 -14.21
CA PHE A 81 3.36 8.80 -13.41
C PHE A 81 4.70 9.26 -12.83
N PRO A 82 5.65 9.84 -13.60
CA PRO A 82 6.89 10.35 -13.06
C PRO A 82 6.68 11.38 -11.95
N PHE A 83 5.77 12.34 -12.14
CA PHE A 83 5.47 13.36 -11.13
C PHE A 83 4.86 12.76 -9.86
N ARG A 84 3.96 11.77 -10.01
CA ARG A 84 3.40 11.05 -8.87
C ARG A 84 4.47 10.25 -8.13
N PHE A 85 5.40 9.64 -8.86
CA PHE A 85 6.52 8.91 -8.28
C PHE A 85 7.49 9.84 -7.54
N LEU A 86 7.83 11.00 -8.12
CA LEU A 86 8.61 12.03 -7.44
C LEU A 86 7.89 12.54 -6.20
N GLY A 87 6.58 12.76 -6.26
CA GLY A 87 5.77 13.15 -5.11
C GLY A 87 5.73 12.10 -4.00
N ALA A 88 5.69 10.81 -4.34
CA ALA A 88 5.71 9.74 -3.34
C ALA A 88 7.09 9.46 -2.75
N THR A 89 8.15 9.86 -3.44
CA THR A 89 9.54 9.77 -2.94
C THR A 89 10.01 11.09 -2.33
N PHE A 90 9.12 12.09 -2.21
CA PHE A 90 9.38 13.31 -1.46
C PHE A 90 9.67 12.97 0.02
N PRO A 91 10.65 13.62 0.67
CA PRO A 91 11.45 14.75 0.19
C PRO A 91 12.69 14.39 -0.62
N TRP A 92 13.02 13.10 -0.72
CA TRP A 92 14.29 12.63 -1.29
C TRP A 92 14.47 12.97 -2.77
N SER A 93 13.40 12.82 -3.54
CA SER A 93 13.36 13.23 -4.95
C SER A 93 13.74 14.69 -5.13
N LEU A 94 13.22 15.59 -4.29
CA LEU A 94 13.50 17.02 -4.36
C LEU A 94 14.95 17.33 -4.00
N ILE A 95 15.47 16.75 -2.91
CA ILE A 95 16.87 16.93 -2.49
C ILE A 95 17.81 16.46 -3.60
N PHE A 96 17.54 15.28 -4.16
CA PHE A 96 18.32 14.73 -5.25
C PHE A 96 18.31 15.63 -6.49
N ILE A 97 17.12 16.03 -6.96
CA ILE A 97 16.97 16.91 -8.13
C ILE A 97 17.68 18.27 -7.90
N PHE A 98 17.54 18.85 -6.71
CA PHE A 98 18.19 20.12 -6.37
C PHE A 98 19.72 20.02 -6.45
N HIS A 99 20.30 18.97 -5.87
CA HIS A 99 21.75 18.76 -5.90
C HIS A 99 22.27 18.35 -7.28
N LEU A 100 21.44 17.64 -8.07
CA LEU A 100 21.73 17.33 -9.47
C LEU A 100 21.80 18.61 -10.32
N PHE A 101 20.84 19.53 -10.17
CA PHE A 101 20.85 20.81 -10.90
C PHE A 101 22.01 21.72 -10.51
N LYS A 102 22.42 21.71 -9.24
CA LYS A 102 23.62 22.43 -8.78
C LYS A 102 24.93 21.83 -9.28
N ARG A 103 24.90 20.72 -10.05
CA ARG A 103 26.07 19.97 -10.52
C ARG A 103 27.01 19.51 -9.39
N ASN A 104 26.47 19.40 -8.17
CA ASN A 104 27.20 18.87 -7.01
C ASN A 104 27.26 17.34 -7.02
N LEU A 105 26.45 16.70 -7.86
CA LEU A 105 26.42 15.26 -8.02
C LEU A 105 26.95 14.90 -9.40
N ARG A 106 27.77 13.84 -9.47
CA ARG A 106 28.23 13.23 -10.72
C ARG A 106 27.79 11.77 -10.82
N PRO A 107 26.48 11.49 -11.01
CA PRO A 107 25.98 10.11 -11.04
C PRO A 107 26.65 9.25 -12.12
N VAL A 108 27.06 9.86 -13.23
CA VAL A 108 27.72 9.17 -14.35
C VAL A 108 29.04 8.53 -13.92
N GLU A 109 29.84 9.20 -13.06
CA GLU A 109 31.08 8.63 -12.55
C GLU A 109 30.83 7.41 -11.66
N SER A 110 29.70 7.38 -10.94
CA SER A 110 29.31 6.26 -10.09
C SER A 110 28.93 4.98 -10.87
N LEU A 111 28.63 5.09 -12.18
CA LEU A 111 28.32 3.94 -13.02
C LEU A 111 29.54 3.02 -13.25
N LYS A 112 30.75 3.51 -12.95
CA LYS A 112 31.97 2.69 -12.91
C LYS A 112 31.83 1.52 -11.94
N TYR A 113 31.15 1.72 -10.80
CA TYR A 113 30.92 0.66 -9.81
C TYR A 113 29.87 -0.33 -10.30
N ARG A 114 30.26 -1.62 -10.42
CA ARG A 114 29.38 -2.71 -10.91
C ARG A 114 28.09 -2.82 -10.10
N THR A 115 28.17 -2.71 -8.78
CA THR A 115 27.02 -2.83 -7.86
C THR A 115 26.01 -1.70 -8.06
N LEU A 116 26.46 -0.45 -8.13
CA LEU A 116 25.56 0.69 -8.33
C LEU A 116 24.89 0.64 -9.70
N ARG A 117 25.63 0.21 -10.73
CA ARG A 117 25.09 -0.02 -12.07
C ARG A 117 23.98 -1.06 -12.06
N PHE A 118 24.21 -2.19 -11.39
CA PHE A 118 23.19 -3.24 -11.21
C PHE A 118 21.94 -2.72 -10.49
N LEU A 119 22.12 -1.98 -9.39
CA LEU A 119 21.01 -1.40 -8.64
C LEU A 119 20.21 -0.39 -9.47
N LEU A 120 20.90 0.48 -10.22
CA LEU A 120 20.28 1.46 -11.10
C LEU A 120 19.48 0.78 -12.22
N LEU A 121 20.07 -0.21 -12.88
CA LEU A 121 19.38 -0.97 -13.93
C LEU A 121 18.16 -1.69 -13.38
N SER A 122 18.32 -2.40 -12.25
CA SER A 122 17.22 -3.09 -11.59
C SER A 122 16.10 -2.12 -11.23
N PHE A 123 16.45 -0.95 -10.71
CA PHE A 123 15.49 0.11 -10.43
C PHE A 123 14.76 0.59 -11.69
N LEU A 124 15.51 0.95 -12.74
CA LEU A 124 14.97 1.49 -13.99
C LEU A 124 14.06 0.49 -14.72
N PHE A 125 14.49 -0.77 -14.85
CA PHE A 125 13.69 -1.81 -15.50
C PHE A 125 12.38 -2.07 -14.75
N ASN A 126 12.44 -2.23 -13.43
CA ASN A 126 11.24 -2.43 -12.64
C ASN A 126 10.31 -1.21 -12.71
N LEU A 127 10.87 0.01 -12.60
CA LEU A 127 10.10 1.24 -12.71
C LEU A 127 9.43 1.36 -14.09
N LEU A 128 10.14 1.01 -15.16
CA LEU A 128 9.64 1.07 -16.53
C LEU A 128 8.46 0.10 -16.75
N ILE A 129 8.54 -1.12 -16.22
CA ILE A 129 7.42 -2.08 -16.27
C ILE A 129 6.17 -1.47 -15.63
N TYR A 130 6.30 -0.86 -14.45
CA TYR A 130 5.16 -0.22 -13.78
C TYR A 130 4.71 1.08 -14.45
N TRP A 131 5.62 1.79 -15.10
CA TRP A 131 5.30 3.02 -15.83
C TRP A 131 4.46 2.71 -17.07
N VAL A 132 4.85 1.70 -17.85
CA VAL A 132 4.18 1.31 -19.10
C VAL A 132 2.90 0.50 -18.83
N PHE A 133 2.79 -0.21 -17.71
CA PHE A 133 1.61 -1.03 -17.45
C PHE A 133 0.37 -0.19 -17.11
N PRO A 134 -0.72 -0.28 -17.89
CA PRO A 134 -1.91 0.52 -17.65
C PRO A 134 -2.62 0.07 -16.37
N GLY A 135 -3.01 1.03 -15.53
CA GLY A 135 -3.66 0.74 -14.25
C GLY A 135 -2.69 0.41 -13.11
N SER A 136 -1.38 0.61 -13.34
CA SER A 136 -0.38 0.60 -12.28
C SER A 136 -0.77 1.59 -11.17
N ARG A 137 -0.70 1.13 -9.93
CA ARG A 137 -0.85 1.96 -8.74
C ARG A 137 0.54 2.18 -8.17
N LEU A 138 0.79 3.36 -7.61
CA LEU A 138 2.11 3.72 -7.12
C LEU A 138 2.66 2.77 -6.04
N ARG A 139 1.76 2.16 -5.27
CA ARG A 139 2.10 1.10 -4.30
C ARG A 139 2.80 -0.12 -4.93
N TYR A 140 2.63 -0.36 -6.23
CA TYR A 140 3.32 -1.46 -6.93
C TYR A 140 4.81 -1.18 -7.12
N VAL A 141 5.25 0.08 -7.00
CA VAL A 141 6.66 0.46 -7.08
C VAL A 141 7.37 0.31 -5.72
N MET A 142 6.63 0.04 -4.63
CA MET A 142 7.21 -0.15 -3.29
C MET A 142 8.38 -1.14 -3.23
N PRO A 143 8.34 -2.30 -3.92
CA PRO A 143 9.47 -3.25 -3.92
C PRO A 143 10.75 -2.70 -4.55
N VAL A 144 10.65 -1.65 -5.37
CA VAL A 144 11.78 -1.05 -6.08
C VAL A 144 12.41 0.11 -5.27
N LEU A 145 11.67 0.66 -4.30
CA LEU A 145 12.13 1.76 -3.46
C LEU A 145 13.42 1.46 -2.67
N PRO A 146 13.70 0.24 -2.19
CA PRO A 146 14.98 -0.08 -1.55
C PRO A 146 16.18 0.18 -2.47
N PHE A 147 16.09 -0.16 -3.76
CA PHE A 147 17.18 0.11 -4.72
C PHE A 147 17.40 1.62 -4.88
N LEU A 148 16.31 2.38 -5.03
CA LEU A 148 16.38 3.83 -5.08
C LEU A 148 16.98 4.41 -3.79
N ALA A 149 16.60 3.90 -2.63
CA ALA A 149 17.10 4.37 -1.34
C ALA A 149 18.62 4.17 -1.22
N VAL A 150 19.15 3.03 -1.65
CA VAL A 150 20.61 2.77 -1.66
C VAL A 150 21.32 3.70 -2.63
N LEU A 151 20.78 3.89 -3.83
CA LEU A 151 21.35 4.82 -4.83
C LEU A 151 21.39 6.26 -4.31
N LEU A 152 20.28 6.72 -3.72
CA LEU A 152 20.18 8.04 -3.12
C LEU A 152 21.11 8.19 -1.91
N ALA A 153 21.24 7.16 -1.07
CA ALA A 153 22.17 7.17 0.05
C ALA A 153 23.63 7.29 -0.43
N PHE A 154 24.00 6.61 -1.51
CA PHE A 154 25.32 6.74 -2.11
C PHE A 154 25.56 8.15 -2.66
N TRP A 155 24.64 8.67 -3.49
CA TRP A 155 24.82 9.98 -4.13
C TRP A 155 24.71 11.14 -3.16
N LEU A 156 23.86 11.06 -2.15
CA LEU A 156 23.63 12.13 -1.18
C LEU A 156 24.43 11.94 0.12
N GLY A 157 25.12 10.82 0.30
CA GLY A 157 25.80 10.47 1.55
C GLY A 157 26.97 11.40 1.89
N GLU A 158 27.64 11.94 0.88
CA GLU A 158 28.73 12.91 1.04
C GLU A 158 28.23 14.33 1.33
N LEU A 159 26.92 14.57 1.25
CA LEU A 159 26.34 15.87 1.58
C LEU A 159 26.32 16.06 3.09
N SER A 160 27.40 16.61 3.61
CA SER A 160 27.48 17.10 4.97
C SER A 160 26.88 18.51 5.06
N PHE A 161 25.85 18.70 5.88
CA PHE A 161 25.59 20.00 6.47
C PHE A 161 25.90 19.91 7.95
N VAL A 162 26.86 20.71 8.41
CA VAL A 162 27.13 20.87 9.85
C VAL A 162 26.01 21.74 10.43
N HIS A 163 24.82 21.16 10.58
CA HIS A 163 23.75 21.84 11.30
C HIS A 163 23.95 21.57 12.78
N LYS A 164 24.63 22.51 13.47
CA LYS A 164 24.66 22.56 14.95
C LYS A 164 23.25 22.42 15.56
N ARG A 165 22.21 22.81 14.79
CA ARG A 165 20.79 22.78 15.14
C ARG A 165 20.04 21.51 14.73
N ALA A 166 20.67 20.49 14.13
CA ALA A 166 19.97 19.28 13.68
C ALA A 166 19.24 18.58 14.84
N LYS A 167 19.91 18.47 15.99
CA LYS A 167 19.34 17.93 17.22
C LYS A 167 18.16 18.78 17.71
N ASP A 168 18.30 20.11 17.66
CA ASP A 168 17.26 21.05 18.08
C ASP A 168 16.02 20.95 17.17
N ILE A 169 16.21 20.80 15.85
CA ILE A 169 15.09 20.61 14.90
C ILE A 169 14.36 19.31 15.21
N LEU A 170 15.07 18.21 15.45
CA LEU A 170 14.45 16.93 15.75
C LEU A 170 13.69 16.96 17.09
N ARG A 171 14.31 17.57 18.11
CA ARG A 171 13.71 17.79 19.42
C ARG A 171 12.46 18.67 19.32
N PHE A 172 12.56 19.81 18.66
CA PHE A 172 11.44 20.73 18.41
C PHE A 172 10.30 20.03 17.66
N THR A 173 10.62 19.24 16.63
CA THR A 173 9.60 18.48 15.89
C THR A 173 8.87 17.50 16.81
N LEU A 174 9.59 16.79 17.67
CA LEU A 174 9.00 15.86 18.63
C LEU A 174 8.13 16.58 19.67
N GLU A 175 8.64 17.69 20.22
CA GLU A 175 7.91 18.57 21.16
C GLU A 175 6.64 19.17 20.53
N LEU A 176 6.64 19.41 19.22
CA LEU A 176 5.49 19.94 18.47
C LEU A 176 4.50 18.84 18.06
N LEU A 177 4.98 17.65 17.66
CA LEU A 177 4.12 16.55 17.21
C LEU A 177 3.23 16.02 18.32
N VAL A 178 3.74 15.90 19.55
CA VAL A 178 2.98 15.39 20.71
C VAL A 178 1.70 16.23 20.97
N PRO A 179 1.76 17.55 21.21
CA PRO A 179 0.56 18.35 21.48
C PRO A 179 -0.37 18.39 20.27
N ILE A 180 0.14 18.43 19.03
CA ILE A 180 -0.70 18.33 17.83
C ILE A 180 -1.46 17.01 17.80
N GLY A 181 -0.79 15.88 18.07
CA GLY A 181 -1.41 14.55 18.12
C GLY A 181 -2.52 14.47 19.16
N ILE A 182 -2.28 15.01 20.35
CA ILE A 182 -3.28 15.06 21.43
C ILE A 182 -4.49 15.90 20.99
N VAL A 183 -4.28 17.15 20.57
CA VAL A 183 -5.36 18.08 20.22
C VAL A 183 -6.19 17.54 19.06
N VAL A 184 -5.53 17.19 17.95
CA VAL A 184 -6.22 16.65 16.75
C VAL A 184 -6.89 15.32 17.07
N GLY A 185 -6.21 14.45 17.82
CA GLY A 185 -6.76 13.16 18.24
C GLY A 185 -8.04 13.29 19.05
N VAL A 186 -8.05 14.18 20.06
CA VAL A 186 -9.22 14.40 20.94
C VAL A 186 -10.38 14.98 20.13
N ILE A 187 -10.13 16.00 19.29
CA ILE A 187 -11.16 16.62 18.45
C ILE A 187 -11.79 15.59 17.50
N VAL A 188 -10.99 14.71 16.88
CA VAL A 188 -11.52 13.75 15.89
C VAL A 188 -12.24 12.59 16.57
N THR A 189 -11.70 12.04 17.65
CA THR A 189 -12.23 10.81 18.26
C THR A 189 -13.27 11.04 19.34
N HIS A 190 -13.31 12.24 19.93
CA HIS A 190 -14.14 12.56 21.11
C HIS A 190 -13.89 11.58 22.29
N ASN A 191 -12.74 10.90 22.31
CA ASN A 191 -12.41 9.89 23.33
C ASN A 191 -11.01 10.16 23.92
N PRO A 192 -10.91 10.93 25.02
CA PRO A 192 -9.62 11.31 25.59
C PRO A 192 -8.82 10.12 26.14
N SER A 193 -9.49 9.09 26.67
CA SER A 193 -8.81 7.88 27.17
C SER A 193 -8.09 7.12 26.06
N PHE A 194 -8.73 6.98 24.90
CA PHE A 194 -8.11 6.36 23.73
C PHE A 194 -6.88 7.15 23.26
N ILE A 195 -7.00 8.48 23.16
CA ILE A 195 -5.88 9.33 22.73
C ILE A 195 -4.75 9.32 23.73
N LEU A 196 -5.03 9.27 25.04
CA LEU A 196 -4.00 9.09 26.06
C LEU A 196 -3.20 7.80 25.84
N LYS A 197 -3.87 6.68 25.54
CA LYS A 197 -3.20 5.41 25.22
C LYS A 197 -2.29 5.54 24.00
N GLN A 198 -2.76 6.17 22.92
CA GLN A 198 -1.94 6.39 21.71
C GLN A 198 -0.76 7.35 21.97
N THR A 199 -0.97 8.35 22.82
CA THR A 199 0.07 9.27 23.26
C THR A 199 1.16 8.53 24.03
N ILE A 200 0.79 7.68 24.97
CA ILE A 200 1.74 6.85 25.74
C ILE A 200 2.56 5.96 24.79
N PHE A 201 1.92 5.28 23.83
CA PHE A 201 2.64 4.47 22.84
C PHE A 201 3.62 5.29 22.00
N PHE A 202 3.18 6.46 21.52
CA PHE A 202 4.05 7.36 20.78
C PHE A 202 5.22 7.87 21.63
N LEU A 203 4.98 8.19 22.91
CA LEU A 203 6.03 8.63 23.84
C LEU A 203 7.02 7.51 24.12
N ILE A 204 6.59 6.26 24.28
CA ILE A 204 7.49 5.11 24.41
C ILE A 204 8.37 4.97 23.16
N PHE A 205 7.74 5.03 21.97
CA PHE A 205 8.47 5.00 20.70
C PHE A 205 9.47 6.17 20.59
N ALA A 206 9.04 7.38 20.91
CA ALA A 206 9.84 8.60 20.85
C ALA A 206 10.99 8.57 21.87
N TYR A 207 10.76 8.03 23.06
CA TYR A 207 11.77 7.85 24.11
C TYR A 207 12.82 6.82 23.68
N LEU A 208 12.40 5.63 23.21
CA LEU A 208 13.30 4.63 22.66
C LEU A 208 14.09 5.19 21.49
N PHE A 209 13.42 5.94 20.61
CA PHE A 209 14.05 6.60 19.48
C PHE A 209 15.13 7.59 19.94
N TYR A 210 14.81 8.44 20.91
CA TYR A 210 15.74 9.40 21.48
C TYR A 210 16.92 8.70 22.14
N PHE A 211 16.70 7.77 23.09
CA PHE A 211 17.79 7.16 23.83
C PHE A 211 18.67 6.21 23.02
N LEU A 212 18.08 5.43 22.10
CA LEU A 212 18.84 4.44 21.33
C LEU A 212 19.58 5.05 20.15
N PHE A 213 18.95 5.98 19.44
CA PHE A 213 19.49 6.53 18.20
C PHE A 213 20.15 7.90 18.41
N MET A 214 19.64 8.76 19.31
CA MET A 214 20.14 10.13 19.35
C MET A 214 21.63 10.26 19.69
N PRO A 215 22.17 9.52 20.68
CA PRO A 215 23.57 9.63 21.06
C PRO A 215 24.53 9.00 20.05
N ARG A 216 24.06 8.00 19.28
CA ARG A 216 24.90 7.12 18.46
C ARG A 216 25.03 7.57 17.01
N ILE A 217 24.12 8.42 16.55
CA ILE A 217 24.06 8.82 15.14
C ILE A 217 24.87 10.09 14.89
N ASN A 218 25.68 10.06 13.83
CA ASN A 218 26.29 11.25 13.27
C ASN A 218 25.25 12.01 12.42
N TYR A 219 24.87 13.20 12.87
CA TYR A 219 23.88 14.07 12.18
C TYR A 219 24.45 14.90 11.04
N THR A 220 25.75 14.80 10.81
CA THR A 220 26.43 15.56 9.77
C THR A 220 25.82 15.32 8.38
N PRO A 221 25.43 14.07 8.00
CA PRO A 221 24.74 13.85 6.74
C PRO A 221 23.27 14.28 6.83
N VAL A 222 22.82 15.15 5.92
CA VAL A 222 21.42 15.63 5.86
C VAL A 222 20.43 14.48 5.65
N VAL A 223 20.86 13.47 4.90
CA VAL A 223 20.07 12.27 4.64
C VAL A 223 19.71 11.56 5.95
N VAL A 224 20.62 11.55 6.91
CA VAL A 224 20.34 10.93 8.20
C VAL A 224 19.29 11.74 8.97
N LEU A 225 19.40 13.07 9.01
CA LEU A 225 18.41 13.92 9.67
C LEU A 225 17.00 13.77 9.08
N PHE A 226 16.86 13.83 7.75
CA PHE A 226 15.56 13.66 7.09
C PHE A 226 14.99 12.25 7.28
N ALA A 227 15.83 11.21 7.26
CA ALA A 227 15.38 9.85 7.52
C ALA A 227 14.84 9.71 8.95
N LEU A 228 15.53 10.29 9.92
CA LEU A 228 15.09 10.34 11.32
C LEU A 228 13.78 11.12 11.49
N LEU A 229 13.64 12.27 10.83
CA LEU A 229 12.40 13.05 10.82
C LEU A 229 11.23 12.24 10.23
N MET A 230 11.46 11.56 9.11
CA MET A 230 10.45 10.71 8.46
C MET A 230 10.07 9.52 9.34
N LEU A 231 11.05 8.93 10.04
CA LEU A 231 10.78 7.84 10.97
C LEU A 231 9.91 8.32 12.16
N LEU A 232 10.20 9.51 12.71
CA LEU A 232 9.37 10.12 13.73
C LEU A 232 7.94 10.41 13.23
N LEU A 233 7.82 11.03 12.06
CA LEU A 233 6.52 11.30 11.43
C LEU A 233 5.75 10.00 11.15
N ARG A 234 6.44 8.93 10.75
CA ARG A 234 5.83 7.62 10.53
C ARG A 234 5.37 6.97 11.83
N GLY A 235 6.16 7.06 12.90
CA GLY A 235 5.76 6.61 14.23
C GLY A 235 4.54 7.37 14.76
N PHE A 236 4.52 8.68 14.55
CA PHE A 236 3.39 9.54 14.87
C PHE A 236 2.13 9.13 14.08
N TYR A 237 2.25 9.00 12.76
CA TYR A 237 1.16 8.54 11.89
C TYR A 237 0.62 7.18 12.33
N SER A 238 1.50 6.24 12.67
CA SER A 238 1.09 4.88 13.06
C SER A 238 0.38 4.88 14.42
N SER A 239 0.83 5.71 15.38
CA SER A 239 0.24 5.78 16.71
C SER A 239 -1.10 6.51 16.71
N TYR A 240 -1.17 7.67 16.05
CA TYR A 240 -2.39 8.50 16.05
C TYR A 240 -3.28 8.21 14.85
N TYR A 241 -2.80 8.40 13.62
CA TYR A 241 -3.66 8.38 12.44
C TYR A 241 -4.28 7.01 12.19
N LEU A 242 -3.50 5.93 12.24
CA LEU A 242 -4.03 4.58 11.98
C LEU A 242 -5.13 4.22 13.00
N SER A 243 -4.82 4.44 14.27
CA SER A 243 -5.71 4.20 15.40
C SER A 243 -6.99 5.05 15.30
N VAL A 244 -6.87 6.33 14.92
CA VAL A 244 -8.02 7.22 14.69
C VAL A 244 -8.81 6.81 13.44
N ALA A 245 -8.16 6.31 12.39
CA ALA A 245 -8.84 5.83 11.19
C ALA A 245 -9.72 4.61 11.48
N GLU A 246 -9.36 3.77 12.45
CA GLU A 246 -10.24 2.70 12.94
C GLU A 246 -11.52 3.26 13.57
N TYR A 247 -11.43 4.40 14.26
CA TYR A 247 -12.56 5.16 14.81
C TYR A 247 -13.34 5.98 13.78
N LYS A 248 -12.85 6.10 12.54
CA LYS A 248 -13.53 6.85 11.48
C LYS A 248 -14.64 6.05 10.79
N TYR A 249 -14.62 4.72 10.88
CA TYR A 249 -15.61 3.83 10.27
C TYR A 249 -16.55 3.03 11.22
N PRO A 250 -16.93 3.49 12.44
CA PRO A 250 -17.85 2.78 13.32
C PRO A 250 -19.17 2.38 12.66
N PRO A 251 -19.81 3.23 11.82
CA PRO A 251 -21.05 2.86 11.16
C PRO A 251 -20.89 1.64 10.23
N VAL A 252 -19.74 1.52 9.55
CA VAL A 252 -19.49 0.41 8.61
C VAL A 252 -19.35 -0.89 9.37
N ARG A 253 -18.61 -0.88 10.48
CA ARG A 253 -18.38 -2.07 11.30
C ARG A 253 -19.68 -2.58 11.92
N LYS A 254 -20.48 -1.69 12.52
CA LYS A 254 -21.77 -2.06 13.12
C LYS A 254 -22.74 -2.65 12.09
N VAL A 255 -22.87 -2.00 10.93
CA VAL A 255 -23.72 -2.51 9.84
C VAL A 255 -23.19 -3.84 9.30
N ALA A 256 -21.87 -4.01 9.17
CA ALA A 256 -21.28 -5.26 8.72
C ALA A 256 -21.48 -6.41 9.73
N GLU A 257 -21.35 -6.14 11.02
CA GLU A 257 -21.60 -7.08 12.12
C GLU A 257 -23.07 -7.51 12.13
N GLU A 258 -24.00 -6.56 12.02
CA GLU A 258 -25.43 -6.84 11.91
C GLU A 258 -25.78 -7.68 10.67
N ILE A 259 -25.19 -7.38 9.51
CA ILE A 259 -25.34 -8.21 8.31
C ILE A 259 -24.77 -9.60 8.55
N ALA A 260 -23.61 -9.72 9.20
CA ALA A 260 -22.96 -10.99 9.46
C ALA A 260 -23.82 -11.89 10.36
N GLU A 261 -24.41 -11.32 11.42
CA GLU A 261 -25.33 -12.02 12.31
C GLU A 261 -26.60 -12.48 11.59
N LEU A 262 -27.25 -11.59 10.84
CA LEU A 262 -28.48 -11.89 10.10
C LEU A 262 -28.29 -12.95 9.00
N THR A 263 -27.06 -13.12 8.50
CA THR A 263 -26.74 -13.98 7.36
C THR A 263 -25.83 -15.14 7.73
N LYS A 264 -25.67 -15.43 9.02
CA LYS A 264 -24.76 -16.46 9.54
C LYS A 264 -25.02 -17.83 8.91
N ASP A 265 -26.29 -18.19 8.77
CA ASP A 265 -26.73 -19.51 8.29
C ASP A 265 -27.07 -19.55 6.79
N TYR A 266 -26.91 -18.43 6.09
CA TYR A 266 -27.25 -18.31 4.67
C TYR A 266 -26.00 -18.18 3.79
N ARG A 267 -26.08 -18.65 2.55
CA ARG A 267 -25.09 -18.25 1.54
C ARG A 267 -25.34 -16.80 1.17
N LEU A 268 -24.33 -15.96 1.35
CA LEU A 268 -24.38 -14.52 1.07
C LEU A 268 -23.46 -14.20 -0.09
N TYR A 269 -23.97 -13.44 -1.05
CA TYR A 269 -23.24 -12.88 -2.19
C TYR A 269 -23.24 -11.35 -2.10
N THR A 270 -22.40 -10.70 -2.91
CA THR A 270 -22.43 -9.23 -3.03
C THR A 270 -22.52 -8.79 -4.49
N LYS A 271 -23.35 -7.77 -4.72
CA LYS A 271 -23.39 -6.98 -5.96
C LYS A 271 -22.78 -5.59 -5.75
N THR A 272 -22.57 -5.18 -4.51
CA THR A 272 -21.99 -3.87 -4.20
C THR A 272 -20.47 -3.89 -4.35
N LYS A 273 -19.92 -2.79 -4.87
CA LYS A 273 -18.47 -2.55 -4.95
C LYS A 273 -17.94 -1.79 -3.73
N TYR A 274 -18.75 -1.64 -2.68
CA TYR A 274 -18.35 -0.94 -1.46
C TYR A 274 -17.41 -1.81 -0.61
N LEU A 275 -16.12 -1.80 -0.97
CA LEU A 275 -15.10 -2.71 -0.46
C LEU A 275 -14.98 -2.74 1.06
N GLN A 276 -15.18 -1.60 1.73
CA GLN A 276 -15.07 -1.53 3.19
C GLN A 276 -16.14 -2.36 3.89
N LEU A 277 -17.40 -2.30 3.41
CA LEU A 277 -18.49 -3.09 3.96
C LEU A 277 -18.25 -4.57 3.68
N CYS A 278 -17.91 -4.93 2.44
CA CYS A 278 -17.63 -6.31 2.06
C CYS A 278 -16.53 -6.91 2.94
N PHE A 279 -15.42 -6.19 3.12
CA PHE A 279 -14.30 -6.63 3.96
C PHE A 279 -14.71 -6.92 5.41
N TYR A 280 -15.49 -6.04 6.03
CA TYR A 280 -15.92 -6.27 7.41
C TYR A 280 -16.97 -7.39 7.51
N VAL A 281 -17.87 -7.53 6.53
CA VAL A 281 -18.81 -8.66 6.48
C VAL A 281 -18.06 -9.99 6.36
N GLU A 282 -17.05 -10.08 5.49
CA GLU A 282 -16.19 -11.26 5.38
C GLU A 282 -15.49 -11.57 6.70
N LYS A 283 -14.91 -10.53 7.32
CA LYS A 283 -14.22 -10.65 8.60
C LYS A 283 -15.14 -11.18 9.71
N TYR A 284 -16.35 -10.66 9.84
CA TYR A 284 -17.28 -11.07 10.90
C TYR A 284 -17.94 -12.43 10.63
N ARG A 285 -18.09 -12.82 9.35
CA ARG A 285 -18.64 -14.14 8.97
C ARG A 285 -17.59 -15.26 8.92
N ASP A 286 -16.31 -14.90 8.94
CA ASP A 286 -15.18 -15.79 8.67
C ASP A 286 -15.34 -16.60 7.37
N ARG A 287 -15.92 -15.95 6.35
CA ARG A 287 -16.26 -16.56 5.05
C ARG A 287 -16.11 -15.53 3.93
N ILE A 288 -15.60 -15.97 2.79
CA ILE A 288 -15.49 -15.15 1.58
C ILE A 288 -16.89 -14.70 1.13
N LEU A 289 -17.01 -13.44 0.71
CA LEU A 289 -18.23 -12.83 0.20
C LEU A 289 -18.12 -12.72 -1.32
N PRO A 290 -18.51 -13.78 -2.07
CA PRO A 290 -18.34 -13.81 -3.51
C PRO A 290 -19.14 -12.70 -4.21
N PHE A 291 -18.48 -11.99 -5.11
CA PHE A 291 -19.14 -11.05 -6.00
C PHE A 291 -19.88 -11.83 -7.11
N SER A 292 -21.19 -11.61 -7.26
CA SER A 292 -21.96 -12.20 -8.35
C SER A 292 -23.02 -11.23 -8.86
N LYS A 293 -23.03 -10.98 -10.18
CA LYS A 293 -24.09 -10.19 -10.83
C LYS A 293 -25.45 -10.89 -10.76
N ASN A 294 -25.45 -12.22 -10.82
CA ASN A 294 -26.63 -13.09 -10.82
C ASN A 294 -26.49 -14.12 -9.69
N PRO A 295 -26.77 -13.74 -8.43
CA PRO A 295 -26.69 -14.67 -7.30
C PRO A 295 -27.74 -15.78 -7.44
N PRO A 296 -27.46 -16.99 -6.92
CA PRO A 296 -28.43 -18.09 -6.91
C PRO A 296 -29.77 -17.68 -6.29
N LYS A 297 -30.89 -18.23 -6.81
CA LYS A 297 -32.24 -17.87 -6.35
C LYS A 297 -32.46 -18.11 -4.85
N ASP A 298 -31.83 -19.14 -4.29
CA ASP A 298 -31.99 -19.55 -2.88
C ASP A 298 -30.92 -18.95 -1.96
N SER A 299 -30.24 -17.90 -2.43
CA SER A 299 -29.18 -17.22 -1.67
C SER A 299 -29.57 -15.79 -1.31
N LEU A 300 -28.89 -15.26 -0.30
CA LEU A 300 -28.97 -13.85 0.06
C LEU A 300 -27.91 -13.08 -0.72
N PHE A 301 -28.19 -11.81 -1.03
CA PHE A 301 -27.18 -10.93 -1.61
C PHE A 301 -27.30 -9.49 -1.15
N LEU A 302 -26.16 -8.81 -1.05
CA LEU A 302 -26.10 -7.37 -0.79
C LEU A 302 -26.12 -6.58 -2.10
N SER A 303 -27.06 -5.66 -2.25
CA SER A 303 -27.10 -4.72 -3.39
C SER A 303 -27.16 -3.27 -2.93
N SER A 304 -26.63 -2.36 -3.75
CA SER A 304 -26.81 -0.91 -3.58
C SER A 304 -28.14 -0.40 -4.17
N LYS A 305 -28.88 -1.27 -4.87
CA LYS A 305 -30.19 -0.99 -5.46
C LYS A 305 -31.22 -1.97 -4.88
N ARG A 306 -32.48 -1.54 -4.82
CA ARG A 306 -33.59 -2.44 -4.46
C ARG A 306 -33.79 -3.43 -5.60
N GLU A 307 -33.58 -4.72 -5.32
CA GLU A 307 -33.71 -5.82 -6.27
C GLU A 307 -34.38 -7.01 -5.58
N GLY A 308 -35.35 -7.65 -6.23
CA GLY A 308 -36.08 -8.78 -5.66
C GLY A 308 -36.83 -8.42 -4.36
N ASN A 309 -36.87 -9.37 -3.43
CA ASN A 309 -37.43 -9.17 -2.10
C ASN A 309 -36.38 -8.51 -1.22
N VAL A 310 -36.63 -7.27 -0.80
CA VAL A 310 -35.76 -6.54 0.13
C VAL A 310 -36.11 -6.98 1.55
N LEU A 311 -35.20 -7.70 2.18
CA LEU A 311 -35.36 -8.22 3.54
C LEU A 311 -35.01 -7.17 4.59
N LYS A 312 -33.97 -6.38 4.33
CA LYS A 312 -33.54 -5.29 5.22
C LYS A 312 -32.78 -4.19 4.46
N GLU A 313 -32.99 -2.94 4.87
CA GLU A 313 -32.27 -1.76 4.39
C GLU A 313 -31.23 -1.33 5.44
N PHE A 314 -30.00 -1.09 5.00
CA PHE A 314 -28.90 -0.58 5.82
C PHE A 314 -28.46 0.78 5.30
N THR A 315 -28.42 1.76 6.20
CA THR A 315 -28.01 3.13 5.87
C THR A 315 -26.60 3.40 6.38
N LEU A 316 -25.75 3.90 5.48
CA LEU A 316 -24.35 4.20 5.76
C LEU A 316 -24.00 5.58 5.22
N GLY A 317 -24.32 6.61 6.00
CA GLY A 317 -24.19 8.00 5.58
C GLY A 317 -25.08 8.27 4.36
N ARG A 318 -24.47 8.60 3.21
CA ARG A 318 -25.18 8.82 1.94
C ARG A 318 -25.45 7.53 1.15
N HIS A 319 -24.86 6.42 1.55
CA HIS A 319 -25.02 5.14 0.87
C HIS A 319 -26.15 4.33 1.51
N ARG A 320 -26.91 3.61 0.69
CA ARG A 320 -27.92 2.65 1.11
C ARG A 320 -27.58 1.29 0.54
N PHE A 321 -27.68 0.27 1.37
CA PHE A 321 -27.49 -1.12 1.00
C PHE A 321 -28.74 -1.90 1.37
N TYR A 322 -29.03 -2.92 0.57
CA TYR A 322 -30.19 -3.76 0.74
C TYR A 322 -29.72 -5.20 0.83
N LEU A 323 -30.15 -5.91 1.87
CA LEU A 323 -30.08 -7.36 1.92
C LEU A 323 -31.31 -7.90 1.21
N CYS A 324 -31.06 -8.59 0.09
CA CYS A 324 -32.07 -9.03 -0.84
C CYS A 324 -32.07 -10.55 -0.98
N SER A 325 -33.22 -11.10 -1.38
CA SER A 325 -33.37 -12.47 -1.88
C SER A 325 -34.27 -12.49 -3.11
N LEU A 326 -34.10 -13.48 -3.99
CA LEU A 326 -34.99 -13.71 -5.13
C LEU A 326 -36.14 -14.66 -4.80
N SER A 327 -36.02 -15.46 -3.74
CA SER A 327 -36.99 -16.49 -3.34
C SER A 327 -37.61 -16.21 -1.98
N LEU A 328 -36.79 -15.85 -0.98
CA LEU A 328 -37.23 -15.64 0.40
C LEU A 328 -37.97 -14.30 0.52
N LYS A 329 -39.12 -14.30 1.21
CA LYS A 329 -39.87 -13.08 1.52
C LYS A 329 -39.46 -12.52 2.88
N THR A 330 -39.16 -13.38 3.85
CA THR A 330 -38.62 -12.98 5.16
C THR A 330 -37.44 -13.86 5.56
N ILE A 331 -36.60 -13.37 6.48
CA ILE A 331 -35.42 -14.12 6.98
C ILE A 331 -35.87 -15.30 7.86
N SER A 332 -37.04 -15.25 8.50
CA SER A 332 -37.54 -16.32 9.38
C SER A 332 -38.14 -17.53 8.65
N ASP A 333 -38.38 -17.45 7.34
CA ASP A 333 -39.11 -18.50 6.62
C ASP A 333 -38.36 -19.85 6.61
N LYS A 334 -37.03 -19.84 6.72
CA LYS A 334 -36.21 -21.06 6.60
C LYS A 334 -36.07 -21.86 7.91
N THR A 335 -36.07 -21.20 9.07
CA THR A 335 -36.11 -21.89 10.37
C THR A 335 -37.45 -22.61 10.58
N SER A 336 -38.52 -22.14 9.93
CA SER A 336 -39.84 -22.78 9.97
C SER A 336 -39.92 -24.02 9.05
N GLU A 337 -39.35 -23.96 7.84
CA GLU A 337 -39.38 -25.09 6.90
C GLU A 337 -38.43 -26.24 7.28
N GLU A 338 -37.23 -25.99 7.79
CA GLU A 338 -36.35 -27.06 8.30
C GLU A 338 -36.88 -27.68 9.61
N GLY A 339 -37.63 -26.91 10.42
CA GLY A 339 -38.41 -27.45 11.53
C GLY A 339 -39.57 -28.32 11.07
N ALA A 340 -40.30 -27.91 10.02
CA ALA A 340 -41.43 -28.66 9.48
C ALA A 340 -41.03 -29.95 8.73
N LEU A 341 -39.83 -29.99 8.12
CA LEU A 341 -39.29 -31.18 7.47
C LEU A 341 -38.74 -32.20 8.47
N ASN A 342 -38.23 -31.77 9.63
CA ASN A 342 -37.79 -32.69 10.70
C ASN A 342 -38.94 -33.23 11.57
N VAL A 343 -40.12 -32.60 11.56
CA VAL A 343 -41.33 -33.12 12.25
C VAL A 343 -42.07 -34.16 11.41
N LYS A 344 -41.81 -34.24 10.09
CA LYS A 344 -42.40 -35.28 9.21
C LYS A 344 -41.52 -36.52 9.03
N SER A 345 -40.33 -36.54 9.62
CA SER A 345 -39.38 -37.67 9.58
C SER A 345 -39.18 -38.36 10.94
N GLN A 346 -40.00 -38.01 11.93
CA GLN A 346 -40.27 -38.79 13.14
C GLN A 346 -41.72 -39.28 13.08
#